data_AF-A5ZQ31-F1
#
_entry.id   AF-A5ZQ31-F1
#
_cell.length_a   1.000
_cell.length_b   1.000
_cell.length_c   1.000
_cell.angle_alpha   90.00
_cell.angle_beta   90.00
_cell.angle_gamma   90.00
#
_symmetry.space_group_name_H-M   'P 1'
#
loop_
_entity.id
_entity.type
_entity.pdbx_description
1 polymer ?
#
loop_
_entity_poly.entity_id
_entity_poly.type
_entity_poly.pdbx_seq_one_letter_code
_entity_poly.pdbx_strand_id
1 'polypeptide(L)'
;MPGGYPKPQNNEVLEIENFDNKKFVEEVGCQAWGYIEYEKPLGHFDVVGYELVAVKIKTLHLKYIGRDDWGRYVYEDENGKLWKNTDCCSPRECCEERGDTLNSAAGNKFDGEPDCFMAAHIKVEYLPEEGGEQDG
;
A
#
# COMPACT_ATOMS: atom_id res chain seq x y z
N MET A 1 -5.28 11.85 -20.65
CA MET A 1 -6.45 12.65 -21.12
C MET A 1 -7.09 13.29 -19.91
N PRO A 2 -7.38 14.60 -19.91
CA PRO A 2 -8.14 15.22 -18.84
C PRO A 2 -9.56 14.63 -18.78
N GLY A 3 -10.06 14.30 -17.60
CA GLY A 3 -11.46 13.87 -17.39
C GLY A 3 -11.75 12.37 -17.62
N GLY A 4 -10.72 11.53 -17.71
CA GLY A 4 -10.90 10.07 -17.74
C GLY A 4 -10.84 9.45 -16.34
N TYR A 5 -11.47 8.30 -16.16
CA TYR A 5 -11.37 7.47 -14.95
C TYR A 5 -11.12 6.00 -15.33
N PRO A 6 -10.54 5.19 -14.43
CA PRO A 6 -10.27 3.77 -14.71
C PRO A 6 -11.58 2.99 -14.85
N LYS A 7 -11.64 2.10 -15.83
CA LYS A 7 -12.83 1.26 -16.11
C LYS A 7 -12.41 -0.21 -16.14
N PRO A 8 -12.08 -0.82 -14.98
CA PRO A 8 -11.65 -2.21 -14.95
C PRO A 8 -12.78 -3.13 -15.38
N GLN A 9 -12.44 -4.24 -16.03
CA GLN A 9 -13.42 -5.30 -16.30
C GLN A 9 -13.90 -5.89 -14.97
N ASN A 10 -15.21 -6.06 -14.80
CA ASN A 10 -15.86 -6.64 -13.62
C ASN A 10 -15.69 -5.85 -12.30
N ASN A 11 -15.56 -4.53 -12.40
CA ASN A 11 -15.62 -3.63 -11.24
C ASN A 11 -16.50 -2.43 -11.59
N GLU A 12 -17.74 -2.46 -11.11
CA GLU A 12 -18.73 -1.43 -11.43
C GLU A 12 -18.44 -0.12 -10.69
N VAL A 13 -18.75 1.00 -11.34
CA VAL A 13 -18.77 2.30 -10.69
C VAL A 13 -20.11 2.47 -9.99
N LEU A 14 -20.07 2.71 -8.69
CA LEU A 14 -21.25 2.96 -7.87
C LEU A 14 -21.62 4.44 -7.89
N GLU A 15 -20.63 5.32 -7.75
CA GLU A 15 -20.83 6.77 -7.69
C GLU A 15 -19.64 7.53 -8.26
N ILE A 16 -19.91 8.69 -8.86
CA ILE A 16 -18.90 9.68 -9.25
C ILE A 16 -19.42 11.05 -8.85
N GLU A 17 -18.67 11.75 -8.01
CA GLU A 17 -18.94 13.16 -7.70
C GLU A 17 -17.73 14.01 -8.11
N ASN A 18 -18.00 15.07 -8.88
CA ASN A 18 -17.02 16.11 -9.16
C ASN A 18 -17.37 17.35 -8.35
N PHE A 19 -16.39 17.92 -7.70
CA PHE A 19 -16.53 19.16 -6.94
C PHE A 19 -16.22 20.36 -7.83
N ASP A 20 -16.96 21.46 -7.67
CA ASP A 20 -16.69 22.72 -8.39
C ASP A 20 -15.34 23.34 -8.00
N ASN A 21 -14.88 23.07 -6.78
CA ASN A 21 -13.60 23.53 -6.23
C ASN A 21 -12.96 22.39 -5.44
N LYS A 22 -11.63 22.40 -5.31
CA LYS A 22 -10.93 21.45 -4.43
C LYS A 22 -11.51 21.51 -3.02
N LYS A 23 -11.91 20.35 -2.50
CA LYS A 23 -12.33 20.18 -1.11
C LYS A 23 -11.30 19.33 -0.38
N PHE A 24 -11.06 19.63 0.88
CA PHE A 24 -10.29 18.74 1.74
C PHE A 24 -11.17 17.53 2.08
N VAL A 25 -10.65 16.33 1.84
CA VAL A 25 -11.33 15.06 2.12
C VAL A 25 -10.61 14.41 3.29
N GLU A 26 -11.28 14.32 4.43
CA GLU A 26 -10.69 13.88 5.70
C GLU A 26 -10.23 12.42 5.62
N GLU A 27 -10.98 11.56 4.93
CA GLU A 27 -10.71 10.12 4.81
C GLU A 27 -9.37 9.79 4.14
N VAL A 28 -8.88 10.69 3.28
CA VAL A 28 -7.60 10.55 2.57
C VAL A 28 -6.57 11.61 2.97
N GLY A 29 -6.94 12.55 3.84
CA GLY A 29 -6.07 13.60 4.36
C GLY A 29 -5.52 14.56 3.30
N CYS A 30 -6.20 14.74 2.16
CA CYS A 30 -5.71 15.57 1.06
C CYS A 30 -6.83 16.36 0.35
N GLN A 31 -6.44 17.30 -0.51
CA GLN A 31 -7.40 18.04 -1.33
C GLN A 31 -7.72 17.25 -2.61
N ALA A 32 -9.01 17.02 -2.88
CA ALA A 32 -9.49 16.32 -4.05
C ALA A 32 -10.45 17.19 -4.88
N TRP A 33 -10.54 16.90 -6.18
CA TRP A 33 -11.52 17.48 -7.11
C TRP A 33 -12.84 16.71 -7.17
N GLY A 34 -12.95 15.63 -6.42
CA GLY A 34 -14.07 14.70 -6.47
C GLY A 34 -13.67 13.34 -5.94
N TYR A 35 -14.58 12.38 -6.07
CA TYR A 35 -14.30 10.97 -5.79
C TYR A 35 -15.02 10.08 -6.78
N ILE A 36 -14.57 8.83 -6.82
CA ILE A 36 -15.20 7.75 -7.56
C ILE A 36 -15.29 6.57 -6.63
N GLU A 37 -16.50 6.07 -6.44
CA GLU A 37 -16.74 4.86 -5.69
C GLU A 37 -16.92 3.68 -6.66
N TYR A 38 -16.20 2.59 -6.37
CA TYR A 38 -16.27 1.34 -7.12
C TYR A 38 -16.81 0.24 -6.22
N GLU A 39 -17.45 -0.75 -6.82
CA GLU A 39 -17.95 -1.95 -6.12
C GLU A 39 -16.82 -2.68 -5.38
N LYS A 40 -15.61 -2.70 -5.97
CA LYS A 40 -14.41 -3.31 -5.40
C LYS A 40 -13.24 -2.33 -5.46
N PRO A 41 -12.26 -2.43 -4.54
CA PRO A 41 -11.07 -1.60 -4.61
C PRO A 41 -10.33 -1.73 -5.94
N LEU A 42 -9.86 -0.61 -6.47
CA LEU A 42 -9.02 -0.59 -7.66
C LEU A 42 -7.67 -1.26 -7.41
N GLY A 43 -7.09 -1.79 -8.48
CA GLY A 43 -5.71 -2.27 -8.49
C GLY A 43 -4.70 -1.13 -8.35
N HIS A 44 -3.51 -1.44 -7.83
CA HIS A 44 -2.44 -0.46 -7.62
C HIS A 44 -2.14 0.39 -8.87
N PHE A 45 -2.02 -0.25 -10.04
CA PHE A 45 -1.71 0.45 -11.29
C PHE A 45 -2.79 1.42 -11.74
N ASP A 46 -4.08 1.10 -11.53
CA ASP A 46 -5.17 2.03 -11.86
C ASP A 46 -5.15 3.25 -10.93
N VAL A 47 -4.89 3.02 -9.64
CA VAL A 47 -4.78 4.10 -8.65
C VAL A 47 -3.63 5.05 -9.01
N VAL A 48 -2.43 4.51 -9.23
CA VAL A 48 -1.25 5.31 -9.56
C VAL A 48 -1.37 5.96 -10.95
N GLY A 49 -1.82 5.20 -11.95
CA GLY A 49 -1.91 5.68 -13.33
C GLY A 49 -2.92 6.79 -13.56
N TYR A 50 -3.90 6.93 -12.67
CA TYR A 50 -4.89 8.01 -12.67
C TYR A 50 -4.66 9.02 -11.53
N GLU A 51 -3.52 8.96 -10.83
CA GLU A 51 -3.16 9.86 -9.73
C GLU A 51 -4.23 9.91 -8.62
N LEU A 52 -4.91 8.78 -8.39
CA LEU A 52 -5.95 8.64 -7.37
C LEU A 52 -5.32 8.37 -5.99
N VAL A 53 -6.03 8.76 -4.94
CA VAL A 53 -5.70 8.37 -3.56
C VAL A 53 -6.80 7.44 -3.06
N ALA A 54 -6.43 6.20 -2.74
CA ALA A 54 -7.38 5.21 -2.23
C ALA A 54 -7.68 5.47 -0.75
N VAL A 55 -8.97 5.45 -0.40
CA VAL A 55 -9.43 5.40 0.99
C VAL A 55 -8.90 4.12 1.65
N LYS A 56 -8.38 4.25 2.86
CA LYS A 56 -7.83 3.13 3.63
C LYS A 56 -8.94 2.41 4.38
N ILE A 57 -9.38 1.27 3.86
CA ILE A 57 -10.51 0.50 4.40
C ILE A 57 -10.08 -0.75 5.17
N LYS A 58 -8.81 -1.13 5.07
CA LYS A 58 -8.22 -2.26 5.79
C LYS A 58 -6.88 -1.87 6.38
N THR A 59 -6.59 -2.31 7.60
CA THR A 59 -5.26 -2.21 8.21
C THR A 59 -4.63 -3.60 8.28
N LEU A 60 -3.34 -3.71 7.93
CA LEU A 60 -2.50 -4.88 8.20
C LEU A 60 -1.41 -4.49 9.20
N HIS A 61 -1.17 -5.35 10.18
CA HIS A 61 -0.06 -5.20 11.11
C HIS A 61 1.12 -6.04 10.63
N LEU A 62 2.26 -5.39 10.41
CA LEU A 62 3.43 -6.04 9.83
C LEU A 62 4.52 -6.22 10.88
N LYS A 63 4.86 -7.49 11.13
CA LYS A 63 6.04 -7.85 11.91
C LYS A 63 7.25 -7.94 10.99
N TYR A 64 8.30 -7.20 11.29
CA TYR A 64 9.58 -7.38 10.61
C TYR A 64 10.19 -8.74 10.97
N ILE A 65 10.64 -9.50 9.97
CA ILE A 65 11.19 -10.85 10.16
C ILE A 65 12.61 -11.04 9.60
N GLY A 66 13.19 -10.02 8.96
CA GLY A 66 14.57 -10.04 8.48
C GLY A 66 14.75 -9.47 7.08
N ARG A 67 15.95 -9.65 6.52
CA ARG A 67 16.25 -9.34 5.13
C ARG A 67 16.44 -10.63 4.33
N ASP A 68 15.92 -10.66 3.12
CA ASP A 68 16.16 -11.77 2.20
C ASP A 68 17.56 -11.74 1.58
N ASP A 69 17.89 -12.77 0.79
CA ASP A 69 19.19 -12.90 0.10
C ASP A 69 19.55 -11.71 -0.81
N TRP A 70 18.60 -10.84 -1.15
CA TRP A 70 18.82 -9.65 -1.99
C TRP A 70 18.87 -8.37 -1.14
N GLY A 71 18.83 -8.50 0.18
CA GLY A 71 18.90 -7.40 1.13
C GLY A 71 17.58 -6.63 1.31
N ARG A 72 16.46 -7.13 0.79
CA ARG A 72 15.14 -6.49 0.90
C ARG A 72 14.53 -6.81 2.26
N TYR A 73 13.88 -5.83 2.90
CA TYR A 73 13.20 -6.09 4.17
C TYR A 73 11.95 -6.94 3.94
N VAL A 74 11.79 -7.97 4.77
CA VAL A 74 10.68 -8.91 4.73
C VAL A 74 9.85 -8.76 6.01
N TYR A 75 8.54 -8.74 5.82
CA TYR A 75 7.55 -8.60 6.86
C TYR A 75 6.52 -9.72 6.76
N GLU A 76 5.95 -10.12 7.89
CA GLU A 76 4.83 -11.05 7.99
C GLU A 76 3.61 -10.31 8.54
N ASP A 77 2.46 -10.47 7.89
CA ASP A 77 1.19 -9.94 8.39
C ASP A 77 0.47 -10.91 9.34
N GLU A 78 -0.62 -10.45 9.96
CA GLU A 78 -1.38 -11.29 10.91
C GLU A 78 -2.03 -12.54 10.28
N ASN A 79 -2.02 -12.67 8.95
CA ASN A 79 -2.53 -13.83 8.21
C ASN A 79 -1.40 -14.76 7.76
N GLY A 80 -0.15 -14.51 8.17
CA GLY A 80 1.02 -15.28 7.77
C GLY A 80 1.48 -15.00 6.34
N LYS A 81 1.00 -13.91 5.71
CA LYS A 81 1.44 -13.52 4.37
C LYS A 81 2.68 -12.65 4.44
N LEU A 82 3.63 -12.94 3.57
CA LEU A 82 4.91 -12.25 3.48
C LEU A 82 4.85 -11.07 2.51
N TRP A 83 5.40 -9.96 2.97
CA TRP A 83 5.48 -8.69 2.26
C TRP A 83 6.93 -8.20 2.22
N LYS A 84 7.31 -7.59 1.11
CA LYS A 84 8.68 -7.19 0.79
C LYS A 84 8.74 -5.72 0.48
N ASN A 85 9.67 -5.01 1.11
CA ASN A 85 10.03 -3.66 0.70
C ASN A 85 11.20 -3.74 -0.29
N THR A 86 10.93 -3.44 -1.56
CA THR A 86 11.88 -3.54 -2.67
C THR A 86 12.67 -2.24 -2.88
N ASP A 87 12.14 -1.10 -2.46
CA ASP A 87 12.65 0.25 -2.78
C ASP A 87 13.43 0.89 -1.61
N CYS A 88 14.04 0.08 -0.76
CA CYS A 88 14.74 0.58 0.42
C CYS A 88 16.27 0.54 0.25
N CYS A 89 16.85 1.70 -0.08
CA CYS A 89 18.29 1.97 -0.01
C CYS A 89 18.71 2.68 1.30
N SER A 90 17.79 2.78 2.26
CA SER A 90 17.94 3.51 3.53
C SER A 90 17.76 2.56 4.73
N PRO A 91 18.01 3.01 5.97
CA PRO A 91 17.58 2.28 7.17
C PRO A 91 16.09 1.96 7.14
N ARG A 92 15.70 0.87 7.81
CA ARG A 92 14.35 0.29 7.77
C ARG A 92 13.30 1.34 8.16
N GLU A 93 13.56 2.03 9.25
CA GLU A 93 12.69 3.03 9.86
C GLU A 93 12.39 4.18 8.89
N CYS A 94 13.37 4.59 8.08
CA CYS A 94 13.18 5.63 7.08
C CYS A 94 12.21 5.19 5.97
N CYS A 95 12.25 3.91 5.57
CA CYS A 95 11.37 3.37 4.54
C CYS A 95 9.96 3.12 5.09
N GLU A 96 9.85 2.74 6.35
CA GLU A 96 8.58 2.61 7.06
C GLU A 96 7.87 3.95 7.22
N GLU A 97 8.60 5.00 7.62
CA GLU A 97 8.08 6.36 7.73
C GLU A 97 7.68 6.95 6.37
N ARG A 98 8.46 6.67 5.32
CA ARG A 98 8.14 7.10 3.94
C ARG A 98 6.86 6.45 3.41
N GLY A 99 6.50 5.27 3.92
CA GLY A 99 5.27 4.57 3.56
C GLY A 99 5.30 3.95 2.17
N ASP A 100 6.43 3.33 1.79
CA ASP A 100 6.59 2.68 0.49
C ASP A 100 5.55 1.57 0.27
N THR A 101 5.15 1.37 -1.00
CA THR A 101 4.25 0.27 -1.33
C THR A 101 5.01 -1.05 -1.32
N LEU A 102 4.62 -1.96 -0.43
CA LEU A 102 5.20 -3.30 -0.34
C LEU A 102 4.70 -4.22 -1.46
N ASN A 103 5.45 -5.28 -1.74
CA ASN A 103 5.07 -6.36 -2.65
C ASN A 103 4.85 -7.66 -1.89
N SER A 104 3.88 -8.49 -2.27
CA SER A 104 3.78 -9.85 -1.72
C SER A 104 4.96 -10.70 -2.15
N ALA A 105 5.34 -11.70 -1.36
CA ALA A 105 6.37 -12.66 -1.77
C ALA A 105 5.78 -13.79 -2.62
N ALA A 106 6.43 -14.11 -3.74
CA ALA A 106 6.07 -15.20 -4.62
C ALA A 106 6.11 -16.55 -3.88
N GLY A 107 5.00 -17.29 -3.95
CA GLY A 107 4.83 -18.55 -3.21
C GLY A 107 4.85 -18.40 -1.69
N ASN A 108 4.70 -17.17 -1.17
CA ASN A 108 4.77 -16.84 0.26
C ASN A 108 6.08 -17.31 0.93
N LYS A 109 7.21 -17.22 0.22
CA LYS A 109 8.53 -17.67 0.71
C LYS A 109 9.39 -16.48 1.14
N PHE A 110 10.21 -16.68 2.18
CA PHE A 110 11.12 -15.66 2.70
C PHE A 110 12.05 -15.10 1.61
N ASP A 111 12.69 -15.97 0.82
CA ASP A 111 13.54 -15.59 -0.32
C ASP A 111 12.81 -15.57 -1.67
N GLY A 112 11.47 -15.62 -1.67
CA GLY A 112 10.69 -15.52 -2.91
C GLY A 112 10.83 -14.15 -3.56
N GLU A 113 10.67 -14.08 -4.88
CA GLU A 113 10.63 -12.79 -5.58
C GLU A 113 9.44 -11.92 -5.13
N PRO A 114 9.51 -10.58 -5.22
CA PRO A 114 8.33 -9.73 -5.15
C PRO A 114 7.37 -10.09 -6.29
N ASP A 115 6.10 -10.20 -5.94
CA ASP A 115 5.05 -10.66 -6.83
C ASP A 115 4.05 -9.53 -7.13
N CYS A 116 3.04 -9.34 -6.28
CA CYS A 116 2.00 -8.34 -6.49
C CYS A 116 2.17 -7.16 -5.53
N PHE A 117 1.94 -5.93 -6.00
CA PHE A 117 1.84 -4.77 -5.11
C PHE A 117 0.76 -4.96 -4.06
N MET A 118 1.03 -4.49 -2.84
CA MET A 118 0.03 -4.34 -1.81
C MET A 118 -1.09 -3.43 -2.33
N ALA A 119 -2.32 -3.84 -2.08
CA ALA A 119 -3.48 -3.11 -2.58
C ALA A 119 -3.55 -1.72 -1.95
N ALA A 120 -3.83 -0.70 -2.76
CA ALA A 120 -3.74 0.70 -2.33
C ALA A 120 -4.72 1.09 -1.19
N HIS A 121 -5.80 0.32 -1.02
CA HIS A 121 -6.78 0.50 0.04
C HIS A 121 -6.34 -0.05 1.41
N ILE A 122 -5.14 -0.67 1.47
CA ILE A 122 -4.55 -1.17 2.70
C ILE A 122 -3.72 -0.06 3.35
N LYS A 123 -3.90 0.09 4.66
CA LYS A 123 -3.01 0.81 5.58
C LYS A 123 -2.07 -0.21 6.23
N VAL A 124 -0.80 0.15 6.34
CA VAL A 124 0.21 -0.65 7.03
C VAL A 124 0.50 -0.03 8.39
N GLU A 125 0.57 -0.87 9.41
CA GLU A 125 1.07 -0.51 10.74
C GLU A 125 2.21 -1.47 11.11
N TYR A 126 3.41 -0.94 11.27
CA TYR A 126 4.58 -1.75 11.61
C TYR A 126 4.60 -2.03 13.11
N LEU A 127 4.76 -3.31 13.47
CA LEU A 127 4.88 -3.74 14.85
C LEU A 127 6.32 -3.51 15.33
N PRO A 128 6.51 -3.12 16.60
CA PRO A 128 7.84 -2.99 17.18
C PRO A 128 8.56 -4.34 17.21
N GLU A 129 9.89 -4.32 17.09
CA GLU A 129 10.70 -5.52 17.33
C GLU A 129 10.64 -5.88 18.83
N GLU A 130 10.25 -7.11 19.14
CA GLU A 130 10.30 -7.62 20.51
C GLU A 130 11.76 -7.89 20.89
N GLY A 131 12.38 -6.97 21.65
CA GLY A 131 13.62 -7.26 22.40
C GLY A 131 14.95 -6.90 21.73
N GLY A 132 15.08 -5.70 21.16
CA GLY A 132 16.40 -5.14 20.85
C GLY A 132 17.09 -4.60 22.10
N GLU A 133 17.90 -5.42 22.76
CA GLU A 133 18.98 -4.92 23.62
C GLU A 133 19.87 -4.03 22.72
N GLN A 134 19.87 -2.72 22.99
CA GLN A 134 20.80 -1.80 22.34
C GLN A 134 22.17 -2.09 22.95
N ASP A 135 22.94 -2.97 22.31
CA ASP A 135 24.36 -3.13 22.61
C ASP A 135 25.06 -1.80 22.31
N GLY A 136 25.31 -1.05 23.37
CA GLY A 136 26.16 0.15 23.39
C GLY A 136 27.63 -0.17 23.66
#